data_AF-A0AAU5L9J1-F1
#
_entry.id   AF-A0AAU5L9J1-F1
#
_cell.length_a   1.000
_cell.length_b   1.000
_cell.length_c   1.000
_cell.angle_alpha   90.00
_cell.angle_beta   90.00
_cell.angle_gamma   90.00
#
_symmetry.space_group_name_H-M   'P 1'
#
loop_
_entity.id
_entity.type
_entity.pdbx_description
1 polymer ?
#
loop_
_entity_poly.entity_id
_entity_poly.type
_entity_poly.pdbx_seq_one_letter_code
_entity_poly.pdbx_strand_id
1 'polypeptide(L)'
;MTKAQQPTTEPARLLNELDTPAHLAQSRSSALGPGAGSGTGRLGSAPINVQVLQHIANCDGAVAKFINDARAAADSKPVPLPAGRSAVYREAARAAAVLGADWEQHLEAMTWRATVESELLLGDATRIRQQPCPDCSTVGLVWVRAIRRISCVNRHCAATTPDGSHRIWTVAQLSVVRVGLQPLKATG
;
A
#
# COMPACT_ATOMS: atom_id res chain seq x y z
N MET A 1 -20.95 8.61 30.72
CA MET A 1 -20.79 7.30 30.08
C MET A 1 -20.71 7.52 28.57
N THR A 2 -19.49 7.65 28.06
CA THR A 2 -19.21 7.99 26.65
C THR A 2 -19.23 6.70 25.84
N LYS A 3 -20.21 6.52 24.95
CA LYS A 3 -20.20 5.42 23.99
C LYS A 3 -19.02 5.63 23.06
N ALA A 4 -18.09 4.68 23.04
CA ALA A 4 -17.04 4.63 22.03
C ALA A 4 -17.68 4.46 20.66
N GLN A 5 -17.52 5.45 19.80
CA GLN A 5 -17.90 5.39 18.39
C GLN A 5 -17.07 4.27 17.74
N GLN A 6 -17.71 3.23 17.22
CA GLN A 6 -17.00 2.21 16.44
C GLN A 6 -16.52 2.86 15.13
N PRO A 7 -15.22 2.79 14.80
CA PRO A 7 -14.72 3.29 13.52
C PRO A 7 -15.38 2.49 12.39
N THR A 8 -15.90 3.20 11.39
CA THR A 8 -16.52 2.64 10.18
C THR A 8 -15.53 1.71 9.49
N THR A 9 -15.83 0.42 9.55
CA THR A 9 -14.96 -0.71 9.15
C THR A 9 -14.83 -0.88 7.63
N GLU A 10 -15.37 0.04 6.83
CA GLU A 10 -15.57 -0.15 5.40
C GLU A 10 -14.28 -0.05 4.55
N PRO A 11 -13.42 0.97 4.73
CA PRO A 11 -12.17 1.07 3.96
C PRO A 11 -11.19 -0.07 4.30
N ALA A 12 -11.16 -0.46 5.58
CA ALA A 12 -10.37 -1.58 6.06
C ALA A 12 -10.83 -2.92 5.48
N ARG A 13 -12.14 -3.09 5.22
CA ARG A 13 -12.70 -4.29 4.58
C ARG A 13 -12.26 -4.41 3.12
N LEU A 14 -12.34 -3.32 2.36
CA LEU A 14 -11.95 -3.30 0.94
C LEU A 14 -10.43 -3.52 0.74
N LEU A 15 -9.59 -2.96 1.62
CA LEU A 15 -8.14 -3.18 1.56
C LEU A 15 -7.72 -4.58 2.03
N ASN A 16 -8.48 -5.21 2.94
CA ASN A 16 -8.25 -6.61 3.33
C ASN A 16 -8.62 -7.61 2.22
N GLU A 17 -9.57 -7.29 1.33
CA GLU A 17 -9.89 -8.11 0.16
C GLU A 17 -8.74 -8.13 -0.88
N LEU A 18 -7.97 -7.04 -0.97
CA LEU A 18 -6.81 -6.91 -1.85
C LEU A 18 -5.57 -7.71 -1.40
N ASP A 19 -5.52 -8.15 -0.14
CA ASP A 19 -4.41 -8.94 0.44
C ASP A 19 -4.75 -10.44 0.57
N THR A 20 -5.84 -10.91 -0.06
CA THR A 20 -6.22 -12.32 -0.04
C THR A 20 -5.13 -13.23 -0.65
N PRO A 21 -4.96 -14.47 -0.15
CA PRO A 21 -3.99 -15.43 -0.69
C PRO A 21 -4.12 -15.64 -2.20
N ALA A 22 -5.34 -15.53 -2.73
CA ALA A 22 -5.62 -15.59 -4.16
C ALA A 22 -4.90 -14.48 -4.96
N HIS A 23 -4.96 -13.23 -4.48
CA HIS A 23 -4.32 -12.09 -5.13
C HIS A 23 -2.78 -12.15 -5.02
N LEU A 24 -2.27 -12.62 -3.87
CA LEU A 24 -0.83 -12.82 -3.66
C LEU A 24 -0.27 -14.00 -4.47
N ALA A 25 -1.04 -15.06 -4.69
CA ALA A 25 -0.66 -16.22 -5.51
C ALA A 25 -0.58 -15.88 -7.00
N GLN A 26 -1.51 -15.05 -7.51
CA GLN A 26 -1.43 -14.51 -8.87
C GLN A 26 -0.15 -13.69 -9.09
N SER A 27 0.24 -12.89 -8.10
CA SER A 27 1.45 -12.05 -8.16
C SER A 27 2.76 -12.86 -8.12
N ARG A 28 2.75 -14.04 -7.46
CA ARG A 28 3.93 -14.93 -7.34
C ARG A 28 4.17 -15.75 -8.60
N SER A 29 3.12 -16.07 -9.34
CA SER A 29 3.19 -16.89 -10.56
C SER A 29 3.96 -16.21 -11.69
N SER A 30 4.10 -14.88 -11.65
CA SER A 30 4.84 -14.10 -12.65
C SER A 30 6.32 -13.88 -12.34
N ALA A 31 6.83 -14.34 -11.19
CA ALA A 31 8.17 -13.98 -10.69
C ALA A 31 9.25 -15.08 -10.82
N LEU A 32 8.91 -16.27 -11.33
CA LEU A 32 9.84 -17.39 -11.49
C LEU A 32 10.07 -17.71 -12.97
N GLY A 33 10.98 -16.97 -13.60
CA GLY A 33 11.61 -17.36 -14.86
C GLY A 33 12.96 -18.05 -14.60
N PRO A 34 13.36 -19.06 -15.40
CA PRO A 34 14.56 -19.87 -15.15
C PRO A 34 15.84 -19.10 -15.52
N GLY A 35 16.92 -19.34 -14.76
CA GLY A 35 18.18 -18.62 -14.84
C GLY A 35 19.24 -19.19 -15.80
N ALA A 36 20.43 -18.58 -15.68
CA ALA A 36 21.77 -18.95 -16.17
C ALA A 36 22.24 -18.35 -17.51
N GLY A 37 23.41 -17.69 -17.43
CA GLY A 37 24.20 -17.22 -18.58
C GLY A 37 25.16 -16.08 -18.22
N SER A 38 26.30 -16.39 -17.59
CA SER A 38 27.42 -15.46 -17.45
C SER A 38 28.14 -15.35 -18.79
N GLY A 39 28.12 -14.16 -19.39
CA GLY A 39 28.76 -13.88 -20.67
C GLY A 39 29.16 -12.40 -20.75
N THR A 40 30.45 -12.14 -20.83
CA THR A 40 31.07 -10.84 -21.04
C THR A 40 30.65 -10.25 -22.39
N GLY A 41 30.09 -9.04 -22.41
CA GLY A 41 29.99 -8.26 -23.65
C GLY A 41 28.85 -7.25 -23.69
N ARG A 42 29.23 -5.99 -23.92
CA ARG A 42 28.41 -4.79 -24.18
C ARG A 42 27.93 -4.05 -22.92
N LEU A 43 28.38 -2.80 -22.81
CA LEU A 43 27.71 -1.71 -22.10
C LEU A 43 26.39 -1.39 -22.83
N GLY A 44 25.48 -2.37 -22.89
CA GLY A 44 24.07 -2.12 -23.15
C GLY A 44 23.50 -1.46 -21.90
N SER A 45 22.71 -0.41 -22.08
CA SER A 45 21.90 0.17 -21.00
C SER A 45 21.34 -0.94 -20.12
N ALA A 46 21.57 -0.86 -18.80
CA ALA A 46 21.12 -1.89 -17.87
C ALA A 46 19.64 -2.21 -18.15
N PRO A 47 19.28 -3.50 -18.28
CA PRO A 47 17.93 -3.89 -18.62
C PRO A 47 16.96 -3.26 -17.61
N ILE A 48 15.95 -2.56 -18.11
CA ILE A 48 14.91 -1.95 -17.27
C ILE A 48 14.33 -3.05 -16.38
N ASN A 49 14.29 -2.82 -15.07
CA ASN A 49 13.77 -3.80 -14.14
C ASN A 49 12.27 -4.03 -14.40
N VAL A 50 11.94 -5.17 -15.01
CA VAL A 50 10.57 -5.55 -15.38
C VAL A 50 9.62 -5.53 -14.18
N GLN A 51 10.10 -5.84 -12.97
CA GLN A 51 9.29 -5.80 -11.75
C GLN A 51 8.87 -4.36 -11.40
N VAL A 52 9.72 -3.38 -11.67
CA VAL A 52 9.39 -1.96 -11.44
C VAL A 52 8.35 -1.49 -12.45
N LEU A 53 8.49 -1.85 -13.73
CA LEU A 53 7.48 -1.52 -14.75
C LEU A 53 6.11 -2.16 -14.43
N GLN A 54 6.11 -3.43 -14.05
CA GLN A 54 4.89 -4.12 -13.64
C GLN A 54 4.26 -3.48 -12.42
N HIS A 55 5.07 -3.08 -11.44
CA HIS A 55 4.57 -2.37 -10.25
C HIS A 55 3.94 -1.03 -10.62
N ILE A 56 4.57 -0.23 -11.48
CA ILE A 56 4.01 1.05 -11.95
C ILE A 56 2.67 0.82 -12.66
N ALA A 57 2.60 -0.16 -13.57
CA ALA A 57 1.35 -0.50 -14.27
C ALA A 57 0.24 -0.95 -13.30
N ASN A 58 0.58 -1.74 -12.28
CA ASN A 58 -0.37 -2.15 -11.24
C ASN A 58 -0.87 -0.96 -10.42
N CYS A 59 0.00 -0.02 -10.06
CA CYS A 59 -0.39 1.21 -9.37
C CYS A 59 -1.35 2.06 -10.22
N ASP A 60 -1.03 2.25 -11.50
CA ASP A 60 -1.88 3.04 -12.40
C ASP A 60 -3.25 2.35 -12.61
N GLY A 61 -3.26 1.02 -12.73
CA GLY A 61 -4.49 0.23 -12.77
C GLY A 61 -5.34 0.34 -11.50
N ALA A 62 -4.71 0.37 -10.32
CA ALA A 62 -5.40 0.55 -9.05
C ALA A 62 -6.06 1.92 -8.94
N VAL A 63 -5.38 3.00 -9.36
CA VAL A 63 -5.96 4.35 -9.37
C VAL A 63 -7.08 4.48 -10.40
N ALA A 64 -6.91 3.89 -11.58
CA ALA A 64 -7.96 3.85 -12.60
C ALA A 64 -9.23 3.15 -12.08
N LYS A 65 -9.06 2.00 -11.39
CA LYS A 65 -10.16 1.29 -10.74
C LYS A 65 -10.82 2.16 -9.66
N PHE A 66 -10.03 2.77 -8.78
CA PHE A 66 -10.53 3.68 -7.73
C PHE A 66 -11.41 4.79 -8.32
N ILE A 67 -10.98 5.44 -9.40
CA ILE A 67 -11.76 6.51 -10.06
C ILE A 67 -13.09 5.97 -10.59
N ASN A 68 -13.09 4.78 -11.19
CA ASN A 68 -14.32 4.17 -11.72
C ASN A 68 -15.28 3.79 -10.60
N ASP A 69 -14.77 3.21 -9.51
CA ASP A 69 -15.56 2.86 -8.33
C ASP A 69 -16.17 4.12 -7.70
N ALA A 70 -15.38 5.19 -7.57
CA ALA A 70 -15.83 6.48 -7.05
C ALA A 70 -16.93 7.10 -7.93
N ARG A 71 -16.77 7.06 -9.25
CA ARG A 71 -17.80 7.55 -10.18
C ARG A 71 -19.09 6.74 -10.11
N ALA A 72 -18.98 5.43 -9.98
CA ALA A 72 -20.14 4.56 -9.79
C ALA A 72 -20.87 4.90 -8.47
N ALA A 73 -20.13 5.14 -7.38
CA ALA A 73 -20.70 5.56 -6.11
C ALA A 73 -21.37 6.95 -6.15
N ALA A 74 -20.91 7.83 -7.05
CA ALA A 74 -21.48 9.16 -7.27
C ALA A 74 -22.58 9.20 -8.36
N ASP A 75 -23.07 8.04 -8.83
CA ASP A 75 -24.02 7.91 -9.95
C ASP A 75 -23.60 8.71 -11.21
N SER A 76 -22.30 8.86 -11.41
CA SER A 76 -21.73 9.66 -12.49
C SER A 76 -21.47 8.81 -13.72
N LYS A 77 -21.78 9.35 -14.90
CA LYS A 77 -21.55 8.67 -16.18
C LYS A 77 -20.04 8.38 -16.37
N PRO A 78 -19.66 7.19 -16.88
CA PRO A 78 -18.27 6.91 -17.24
C PRO A 78 -17.75 7.91 -18.29
N VAL A 79 -16.61 8.53 -18.00
CA VAL A 79 -15.87 9.42 -18.91
C VAL A 79 -14.46 8.86 -19.08
N PRO A 80 -13.83 8.96 -20.26
CA PRO A 80 -12.43 8.58 -20.43
C PRO A 80 -11.53 9.18 -19.35
N LEU A 81 -10.53 8.41 -18.89
CA LEU A 81 -9.54 8.92 -17.95
C LEU A 81 -8.72 10.04 -18.62
N PRO A 82 -8.32 11.07 -17.86
CA PRO A 82 -7.48 12.12 -18.40
C PRO A 82 -6.10 11.55 -18.80
N ALA A 83 -5.49 12.14 -19.84
CA ALA A 83 -4.16 11.73 -20.27
C ALA A 83 -3.08 12.12 -19.24
N GLY A 84 -2.15 11.20 -18.99
CA GLY A 84 -0.98 11.42 -18.13
C GLY A 84 -1.23 11.11 -16.65
N ARG A 85 -0.22 10.51 -16.01
CA ARG A 85 -0.30 10.01 -14.63
C ARG A 85 -0.70 11.07 -13.61
N SER A 86 -0.07 12.25 -13.65
CA SER A 86 -0.41 13.35 -12.72
C SER A 86 -1.86 13.81 -12.85
N ALA A 87 -2.44 13.78 -14.04
CA ALA A 87 -3.84 14.16 -14.24
C ALA A 87 -4.79 13.10 -13.67
N VAL A 88 -4.46 11.80 -13.84
CA VAL A 88 -5.21 10.68 -13.25
C VAL A 88 -5.23 10.76 -11.73
N TYR A 89 -4.08 11.00 -11.07
CA TYR A 89 -4.05 11.13 -9.61
C TYR A 89 -4.82 12.37 -9.10
N ARG A 90 -4.80 13.49 -9.83
CA ARG A 90 -5.64 14.67 -9.50
C ARG A 90 -7.13 14.38 -9.68
N GLU A 91 -7.51 13.58 -10.68
CA GLU A 91 -8.90 13.12 -10.84
C GLU A 91 -9.31 12.22 -9.68
N ALA A 92 -8.47 11.27 -9.26
CA ALA A 92 -8.73 10.43 -8.10
C ALA A 92 -8.95 11.27 -6.82
N ALA A 93 -8.08 12.26 -6.57
CA ALA A 93 -8.22 13.16 -5.43
C ALA A 93 -9.54 13.95 -5.47
N ARG A 94 -9.94 14.46 -6.63
CA ARG A 94 -11.24 15.15 -6.78
C ARG A 94 -12.42 14.21 -6.56
N ALA A 95 -12.37 13.00 -7.13
CA ALA A 95 -13.44 12.01 -6.96
C ALA A 95 -13.59 11.60 -5.49
N ALA A 96 -12.47 11.40 -4.78
CA ALA A 96 -12.48 11.10 -3.35
C ALA A 96 -13.09 12.24 -2.53
N ALA A 97 -12.70 13.49 -2.80
CA ALA A 97 -13.20 14.66 -2.08
C ALA A 97 -14.72 14.86 -2.22
N VAL A 98 -15.30 14.52 -3.39
CA VAL A 98 -16.75 14.57 -3.61
C VAL A 98 -17.50 13.56 -2.74
N LEU A 99 -16.91 12.38 -2.51
CA LEU A 99 -17.53 11.29 -1.75
C LEU A 99 -17.27 11.36 -0.24
N GLY A 100 -16.29 12.17 0.18
CA GLY A 100 -16.01 12.47 1.58
C GLY A 100 -14.87 11.64 2.20
N ALA A 101 -14.77 11.75 3.53
CA ALA A 101 -13.58 11.37 4.28
C ALA A 101 -13.15 9.90 4.10
N ASP A 102 -14.08 8.95 4.05
CA ASP A 102 -13.75 7.52 3.92
C ASP A 102 -13.05 7.23 2.57
N TRP A 103 -13.47 7.89 1.50
CA TRP A 103 -12.84 7.78 0.18
C TRP A 103 -11.50 8.49 0.11
N GLU A 104 -11.37 9.64 0.78
CA GLU A 104 -10.09 10.34 0.92
C GLU A 104 -9.07 9.48 1.68
N GLN A 105 -9.47 8.87 2.79
CA GLN A 105 -8.64 7.96 3.58
C GLN A 105 -8.22 6.72 2.77
N HIS A 106 -9.14 6.15 2.00
CA HIS A 106 -8.83 5.04 1.09
C HIS A 106 -7.77 5.47 0.07
N LEU A 107 -7.97 6.59 -0.62
CA LEU A 107 -7.03 7.09 -1.61
C LEU A 107 -5.64 7.36 -0.99
N GLU A 108 -5.60 7.93 0.22
CA GLU A 108 -4.35 8.17 0.93
C GLU A 108 -3.64 6.85 1.25
N ALA A 109 -4.35 5.86 1.80
CA ALA A 109 -3.78 4.56 2.14
C ALA A 109 -3.21 3.87 0.88
N MET A 110 -3.97 3.87 -0.21
CA MET A 110 -3.54 3.31 -1.50
C MET A 110 -2.29 4.01 -2.04
N THR A 111 -2.28 5.35 -2.04
CA THR A 111 -1.15 6.14 -2.57
C THR A 111 0.10 5.95 -1.72
N TRP A 112 -0.05 5.92 -0.39
CA TRP A 112 1.06 5.67 0.52
C TRP A 112 1.62 4.25 0.36
N ARG A 113 0.75 3.24 0.24
CA ARG A 113 1.17 1.86 -0.06
C ARG A 113 2.00 1.79 -1.34
N ALA A 114 1.51 2.37 -2.43
CA ALA A 114 2.22 2.40 -3.72
C ALA A 114 3.61 3.06 -3.59
N THR A 115 3.70 4.15 -2.81
CA THR A 115 4.97 4.84 -2.55
C THR A 115 5.96 3.94 -1.79
N VAL A 116 5.52 3.30 -0.70
CA VAL A 116 6.37 2.41 0.10
C VAL A 116 6.81 1.19 -0.72
N GLU A 117 5.91 0.58 -1.49
CA GLU A 117 6.25 -0.56 -2.34
C GLU A 117 7.27 -0.18 -3.42
N SER A 118 7.15 1.00 -4.02
CA SER A 118 8.14 1.54 -4.96
C SER A 118 9.51 1.74 -4.30
N GLU A 119 9.55 2.36 -3.12
CA GLU A 119 10.80 2.55 -2.34
C GLU A 119 11.45 1.20 -2.01
N LEU A 120 10.65 0.21 -1.56
CA LEU A 120 11.12 -1.13 -1.26
C LEU A 120 11.71 -1.87 -2.47
N LEU A 121 11.12 -1.68 -3.66
CA LEU A 121 11.65 -2.23 -4.92
C LEU A 121 13.01 -1.63 -5.27
N LEU A 122 13.23 -0.35 -4.93
CA LEU A 122 14.51 0.34 -5.07
C LEU A 122 15.49 0.03 -3.93
N GLY A 123 15.08 -0.78 -2.94
CA GLY A 123 15.90 -1.16 -1.79
C GLY A 123 15.88 -0.14 -0.64
N ASP A 124 15.02 0.86 -0.71
CA ASP A 124 14.83 1.84 0.35
C ASP A 124 13.69 1.41 1.29
N ALA A 125 13.99 1.29 2.58
CA ALA A 125 13.03 0.96 3.62
C ALA A 125 12.90 2.08 4.67
N THR A 126 13.43 3.26 4.39
CA THR A 126 13.51 4.39 5.33
C THR A 126 12.13 4.83 5.79
N ARG A 127 11.17 4.94 4.87
CA ARG A 127 9.79 5.34 5.20
C ARG A 127 9.11 4.41 6.19
N ILE A 128 9.35 3.10 6.09
CA ILE A 128 8.83 2.11 7.05
C ILE A 128 9.43 2.32 8.43
N ARG A 129 10.75 2.54 8.53
CA ARG A 129 11.45 2.74 9.81
C ARG A 129 10.93 3.93 10.61
N GLN A 130 10.46 4.95 9.90
CA GLN A 130 9.90 6.17 10.47
C GLN A 130 8.45 6.03 10.93
N GLN A 131 7.76 4.95 10.55
CA GLN A 131 6.39 4.73 11.00
C GLN A 131 6.37 4.19 12.44
N PRO A 132 5.43 4.65 13.27
CA PRO A 132 5.17 4.03 14.56
C PRO A 132 4.60 2.62 14.36
N CYS A 133 5.00 1.69 15.25
CA CYS A 133 4.41 0.37 15.31
C CYS A 133 2.91 0.45 15.62
N PRO A 134 2.04 -0.24 14.85
CA PRO A 134 0.60 -0.31 15.12
C PRO A 134 0.21 -0.78 16.53
N ASP A 135 1.08 -1.53 17.21
CA ASP A 135 0.80 -2.17 18.49
C ASP A 135 1.37 -1.36 19.67
N CYS A 136 2.67 -1.03 19.64
CA CYS A 136 3.35 -0.35 20.75
C CYS A 136 3.66 1.13 20.50
N SER A 137 3.26 1.69 19.35
CA SER A 137 3.49 3.08 18.93
C SER A 137 4.96 3.54 18.88
N THR A 138 5.92 2.63 19.09
CA THR A 138 7.35 2.94 18.99
C THR A 138 7.80 2.91 17.53
N VAL A 139 8.72 3.79 17.14
CA VAL A 139 9.42 3.73 15.86
C VAL A 139 10.42 2.56 15.84
N GLY A 140 10.81 2.10 14.65
CA GLY A 140 11.70 0.95 14.49
C GLY A 140 11.08 -0.24 13.78
N LEU A 141 10.09 -0.02 12.92
CA LEU A 141 9.64 -1.05 12.00
C LEU A 141 10.76 -1.38 10.99
N VAL A 142 10.92 -2.66 10.67
CA VAL A 142 11.89 -3.14 9.68
C VAL A 142 11.20 -3.95 8.59
N TRP A 143 11.69 -3.80 7.36
CA TRP A 143 11.27 -4.65 6.25
C TRP A 143 12.07 -5.94 6.22
N VAL A 144 11.40 -7.08 6.41
CA VAL A 144 11.99 -8.40 6.35
C VAL A 144 11.84 -8.95 4.93
N ARG A 145 12.87 -8.72 4.10
CA ARG A 145 12.85 -9.03 2.66
C ARG A 145 12.51 -10.50 2.36
N ALA A 146 12.98 -11.44 3.19
CA ALA A 146 12.77 -12.87 3.01
C ALA A 146 11.28 -13.26 2.98
N ILE A 147 10.46 -12.66 3.85
CA ILE A 147 9.03 -12.95 3.97
C ILE A 147 8.14 -11.85 3.37
N ARG A 148 8.73 -10.75 2.90
CA ARG A 148 8.03 -9.55 2.41
C ARG A 148 6.99 -9.05 3.42
N ARG A 149 7.44 -8.86 4.66
CA ARG A 149 6.62 -8.35 5.77
C ARG A 149 7.40 -7.30 6.55
N ILE A 150 6.64 -6.44 7.22
CA ILE A 150 7.13 -5.45 8.16
C ILE A 150 7.07 -6.07 9.55
N SER A 151 8.09 -5.85 10.37
CA SER A 151 8.16 -6.36 11.74
C SER A 151 8.64 -5.27 12.70
N CYS A 152 8.19 -5.32 13.95
CA CYS A 152 8.63 -4.39 14.99
C CYS A 152 9.84 -4.96 15.73
N VAL A 153 10.93 -4.19 15.81
CA VAL A 153 12.15 -4.60 16.53
C VAL A 153 12.06 -4.41 18.04
N ASN A 154 11.00 -3.78 18.55
CA ASN A 154 10.83 -3.58 19.98
C ASN A 154 10.63 -4.94 20.67
N ARG A 155 11.52 -5.29 21.61
CA ARG A 155 11.46 -6.53 22.42
C ARG A 155 10.11 -6.72 23.12
N HIS A 156 9.42 -5.64 23.45
CA HIS A 156 8.11 -5.72 24.09
C HIS A 156 7.06 -6.33 23.16
N CYS A 157 7.08 -5.99 21.86
CA CYS A 157 6.17 -6.59 20.87
C CYS A 157 6.47 -8.07 20.59
N ALA A 158 7.70 -8.53 20.81
CA ALA A 158 8.02 -9.96 20.71
C ALA A 158 7.52 -10.73 21.94
N ALA A 159 7.69 -10.14 23.13
CA ALA A 159 7.30 -10.76 24.39
C ALA A 159 5.78 -10.88 24.59
N THR A 160 4.98 -10.05 23.91
CA THR A 160 3.51 -10.09 24.01
C THR A 160 2.86 -11.15 23.14
N THR A 161 3.61 -11.79 22.23
CA THR A 161 3.09 -12.89 21.40
C THR A 161 3.34 -14.22 22.12
N PRO A 162 2.33 -15.12 22.25
CA PRO A 162 2.47 -16.36 23.02
C PRO A 162 3.59 -17.30 22.56
N ASP A 163 3.96 -17.22 21.28
CA ASP A 163 5.05 -17.98 20.66
C ASP A 163 6.39 -17.23 20.66
N GLY A 164 6.44 -16.04 21.26
CA GLY A 164 7.59 -15.14 21.25
C GLY A 164 7.90 -14.54 19.87
N SER A 165 7.02 -14.72 18.88
CA SER A 165 7.23 -14.20 17.54
C SER A 165 6.99 -12.70 17.47
N HIS A 166 7.68 -12.02 16.57
CA HIS A 166 7.38 -10.61 16.31
C HIS A 166 6.08 -10.52 15.52
N ARG A 167 5.18 -9.60 15.91
CA ARG A 167 4.05 -9.22 15.06
C ARG A 167 4.56 -8.76 13.68
N ILE A 168 3.84 -9.19 12.66
CA ILE A 168 4.15 -8.90 11.26
C ILE A 168 2.98 -8.19 10.58
N TRP A 169 3.30 -7.27 9.68
CA TRP A 169 2.33 -6.52 8.88
C TRP A 169 2.69 -6.58 7.40
N THR A 170 1.68 -6.52 6.54
CA THR A 170 1.86 -6.15 5.13
C THR A 170 2.00 -4.63 5.00
N VAL A 171 2.48 -4.16 3.85
CA VAL A 171 2.49 -2.71 3.55
C VAL A 171 1.06 -2.15 3.52
N ALA A 172 0.10 -2.93 3.02
CA ALA A 172 -1.31 -2.55 2.97
C ALA A 172 -1.93 -2.42 4.37
N GLN A 173 -1.65 -3.36 5.26
CA GLN A 173 -2.11 -3.27 6.66
C GLN A 173 -1.52 -2.02 7.33
N LEU A 174 -0.21 -1.77 7.14
CA LEU A 174 0.42 -0.58 7.70
C LEU A 174 -0.14 0.71 7.09
N SER A 175 -0.51 0.71 5.80
CA SER A 175 -1.09 1.89 5.14
C SER A 175 -2.44 2.28 5.72
N VAL A 176 -3.29 1.28 6.01
CA VAL A 176 -4.59 1.52 6.64
C VAL A 176 -4.41 2.04 8.06
N VAL A 177 -3.57 1.37 8.87
CA VAL A 177 -3.33 1.80 10.26
C VAL A 177 -2.76 3.22 10.30
N ARG A 178 -1.81 3.55 9.42
CA ARG A 178 -1.23 4.89 9.33
C ARG A 178 -2.31 5.96 9.14
N VAL A 179 -3.24 5.74 8.21
CA VAL A 179 -4.31 6.70 7.93
C VAL A 179 -5.26 6.81 9.12
N GLY A 180 -5.63 5.68 9.74
CA GLY A 180 -6.49 5.68 10.94
C GLY A 180 -5.86 6.29 12.20
N LEU A 181 -4.52 6.28 12.32
CA LEU A 181 -3.78 6.89 13.43
C LEU A 181 -3.50 8.38 13.23
N GLN A 182 -3.68 8.92 12.01
CA GLN A 182 -3.54 10.36 11.85
C GLN A 182 -4.66 11.05 12.63
N PRO A 183 -4.35 12.00 13.52
CA PRO A 183 -5.38 12.80 14.15
C PRO A 183 -6.21 13.40 13.03
N LEU A 184 -7.52 13.14 13.03
CA LEU A 184 -8.46 13.77 12.10
C LEU A 184 -8.10 15.25 12.11
N LYS A 185 -7.55 15.76 10.99
CA LYS A 185 -7.26 17.18 10.87
C LYS A 185 -8.57 17.86 11.18
N ALA A 186 -8.60 18.62 12.27
CA ALA A 186 -9.78 19.39 12.62
C ALA A 186 -10.07 20.30 11.42
N THR A 187 -11.04 19.90 10.60
CA THR A 187 -11.59 20.71 9.53
C THR A 187 -12.25 21.89 10.21
N GLY A 188 -11.49 22.99 10.32
CA GLY A 188 -11.98 24.32 10.66
C GLY A 188 -12.60 25.00 9.46
#